data_AF-A0A9E3QMJ3-F1
#
_entry.id   AF-A0A9E3QMJ3-F1
#
_cell.length_a   1.000
_cell.length_b   1.000
_cell.length_c   1.000
_cell.angle_alpha   90.00
_cell.angle_beta   90.00
_cell.angle_gamma   90.00
#
_symmetry.space_group_name_H-M   'P 1'
#
loop_
_entity.id
_entity.type
_entity.pdbx_description
1 polymer ?
#
loop_
_entity_poly.entity_id
_entity_poly.type
_entity_poly.pdbx_seq_one_letter_code
_entity_poly.pdbx_strand_id
1 'polypeptide(L)'
;MRCLLMTFAVVLALGPALRAGDDPPVAKRAEQSPRERFEALSQEYNKAQQEFLQAYQKLKTDEEREQLLEEKYPQPERYAPQFLELAEQNPKDPVAVDALSWIVQHARKGTKVDRAIELLARDYAEDRKLGSIVTILVYSSSPRAPELLRAVLDKNPSREARGQACFALAQLLVNQAGLVRQLATSPSLAKRLEPFYGKEGLDRLKKSNPDQLEKEAEGLFERIKQEFGDLKQEFGDLKHYRGPLAKAAEGELFELHHLAVGKEAPRSRAKTSTASR
;
A
#
# COMPACT_ATOMS: atom_id res chain seq x y z
N MET A 1 38.25 -69.68 27.07
CA MET A 1 36.78 -69.55 27.00
C MET A 1 36.49 -68.16 26.45
N ARG A 2 36.47 -67.93 25.13
CA ARG A 2 35.33 -68.01 24.17
C ARG A 2 34.04 -67.32 24.63
N CYS A 3 33.58 -66.38 23.80
CA CYS A 3 32.24 -65.75 23.65
C CYS A 3 32.25 -64.23 23.91
N LEU A 4 31.67 -63.36 23.09
CA LEU A 4 31.15 -63.43 21.72
C LEU A 4 30.94 -61.96 21.29
N LEU A 5 31.25 -61.62 20.03
CA LEU A 5 30.98 -60.32 19.41
C LEU A 5 29.46 -60.07 19.32
N MET A 6 28.98 -58.90 19.74
CA MET A 6 27.64 -58.40 19.39
C MET A 6 27.75 -57.25 18.40
N THR A 7 27.49 -57.58 17.13
CA THR A 7 27.21 -56.68 16.03
C THR A 7 25.82 -56.08 16.20
N PHE A 8 25.72 -54.75 16.32
CA PHE A 8 24.46 -54.02 16.12
C PHE A 8 24.28 -53.74 14.63
N ALA A 9 23.28 -54.39 14.03
CA ALA A 9 22.82 -54.09 12.68
C ALA A 9 21.94 -52.84 12.70
N VAL A 10 22.38 -51.76 12.06
CA VAL A 10 21.55 -50.58 11.77
C VAL A 10 20.73 -50.88 10.53
N VAL A 11 19.42 -51.04 10.71
CA VAL A 11 18.46 -51.11 9.61
C VAL A 11 18.16 -49.69 9.15
N LEU A 12 18.70 -49.31 7.98
CA LEU A 12 18.31 -48.11 7.25
C LEU A 12 16.95 -48.35 6.58
N ALA A 13 15.89 -47.77 7.14
CA ALA A 13 14.60 -47.66 6.46
C ALA A 13 14.65 -46.45 5.50
N LEU A 14 14.80 -46.71 4.20
CA LEU A 14 14.50 -45.73 3.15
C LEU A 14 12.97 -45.61 3.00
N GLY A 15 12.40 -44.55 3.53
CA GLY A 15 11.04 -44.11 3.19
C GLY A 15 11.03 -43.27 1.90
N PRO A 16 9.97 -43.34 1.07
CA PRO A 16 9.91 -42.62 -0.20
C PRO A 16 9.74 -41.12 0.02
N ALA A 17 10.61 -40.34 -0.62
CA ALA A 17 10.58 -38.89 -0.66
C ALA A 17 9.30 -38.39 -1.34
N LEU A 18 8.35 -37.90 -0.53
CA LEU A 18 7.35 -36.95 -1.00
C LEU A 18 8.02 -35.59 -1.19
N ARG A 19 7.78 -34.98 -2.35
CA ARG A 19 8.24 -33.64 -2.75
C ARG A 19 7.96 -32.60 -1.66
N ALA A 20 9.00 -32.26 -0.90
CA ALA A 20 9.05 -31.06 -0.08
C ALA A 20 9.34 -29.86 -0.99
N GLY A 21 8.53 -28.81 -0.89
CA GLY A 21 8.89 -27.50 -1.40
C GLY A 21 10.19 -27.01 -0.76
N ASP A 22 10.93 -26.18 -1.49
CA ASP A 22 12.23 -25.63 -1.13
C ASP A 22 12.18 -24.62 0.05
N ASP A 23 11.43 -24.92 1.11
CA ASP A 23 11.48 -24.17 2.36
C ASP A 23 12.68 -24.65 3.20
N PRO A 24 13.63 -23.78 3.59
CA PRO A 24 14.69 -24.17 4.49
C PRO A 24 14.11 -24.61 5.85
N PRO A 25 14.70 -25.63 6.51
CA PRO A 25 14.19 -26.16 7.77
C PRO A 25 14.16 -25.07 8.85
N VAL A 26 13.03 -24.99 9.57
CA VAL A 26 12.70 -24.00 10.61
C VAL A 26 13.86 -23.69 11.58
N ALA A 27 14.69 -24.69 11.90
CA ALA A 27 15.87 -24.54 12.75
C ALA A 27 16.92 -23.55 12.20
N LYS A 28 17.18 -23.52 10.89
CA LYS A 28 18.11 -22.54 10.28
C LYS A 28 17.56 -21.12 10.28
N ARG A 29 16.22 -20.98 10.24
CA ARG A 29 15.55 -19.68 10.34
C ARG A 29 15.71 -19.06 11.73
N ALA A 30 15.80 -19.88 12.78
CA ALA A 30 15.93 -19.44 14.17
C ALA A 30 17.30 -18.78 14.49
N GLU A 31 18.36 -19.12 13.75
CA GLU A 31 19.73 -18.61 14.00
C GLU A 31 20.03 -17.26 13.33
N GLN A 32 19.23 -16.86 12.34
CA GLN A 32 19.40 -15.59 11.63
C GLN A 32 18.89 -14.42 12.48
N SER A 33 19.62 -13.30 12.45
CA SER A 33 19.20 -12.03 13.03
C SER A 33 17.90 -11.53 12.37
N PRO A 34 17.10 -10.69 13.05
CA PRO A 34 15.88 -10.15 12.48
C PRO A 34 16.11 -9.45 11.13
N ARG A 35 17.24 -8.73 10.99
CA ARG A 35 17.63 -8.08 9.74
C ARG A 35 17.90 -9.07 8.61
N GLU A 36 18.66 -10.13 8.87
CA GLU A 36 18.93 -11.17 7.86
C GLU A 36 17.65 -11.87 7.40
N ARG A 37 16.69 -12.10 8.32
CA ARG A 37 15.38 -12.66 7.96
C ARG A 37 14.58 -11.73 7.05
N PHE A 38 14.56 -10.43 7.35
CA PHE A 38 13.92 -9.43 6.50
C PHE A 38 14.53 -9.41 5.10
N GLU A 39 15.87 -9.42 5.02
CA GLU A 39 16.59 -9.39 3.75
C GLU A 39 16.35 -10.65 2.94
N ALA A 40 16.36 -11.83 3.56
CA ALA A 40 16.05 -13.09 2.90
C ALA A 40 14.63 -13.09 2.31
N LEU A 41 13.62 -12.68 3.10
CA LEU A 41 12.23 -12.58 2.63
C LEU A 41 12.07 -11.58 1.49
N SER A 42 12.72 -10.41 1.62
CA SER A 42 12.68 -9.38 0.59
C SER A 42 13.34 -9.84 -0.71
N GLN A 43 14.48 -10.53 -0.62
CA GLN A 43 15.18 -11.09 -1.78
C GLN A 43 14.36 -12.19 -2.46
N GLU A 44 13.70 -13.06 -1.69
CA GLU A 44 12.82 -14.10 -2.22
C GLU A 44 11.69 -13.49 -3.06
N TYR A 45 10.98 -12.51 -2.51
CA TYR A 45 9.92 -11.80 -3.22
C TYR A 45 10.45 -11.05 -4.44
N ASN A 46 11.55 -10.30 -4.31
CA ASN A 46 12.13 -9.52 -5.40
C ASN A 46 12.57 -10.41 -6.56
N LYS A 47 13.13 -11.59 -6.26
CA LYS A 47 13.49 -12.59 -7.27
C LYS A 47 12.24 -13.11 -7.99
N ALA A 48 11.20 -13.48 -7.24
CA ALA A 48 9.94 -13.95 -7.84
C ALA A 48 9.30 -12.86 -8.73
N GLN A 49 9.32 -11.60 -8.30
CA GLN A 49 8.87 -10.47 -9.11
C GLN A 49 9.70 -10.27 -10.37
N GLN A 50 11.02 -10.35 -10.26
CA GLN A 50 11.91 -10.20 -11.41
C GLN A 50 11.67 -11.30 -12.45
N GLU A 51 11.56 -12.56 -12.02
CA GLU A 51 11.26 -13.70 -12.89
C GLU A 51 9.90 -13.55 -13.56
N PHE A 52 8.87 -13.14 -12.80
CA PHE A 52 7.54 -12.84 -13.34
C PHE A 52 7.58 -11.72 -14.39
N LEU A 53 8.20 -10.58 -14.09
CA LEU A 53 8.28 -9.44 -15.00
C LEU A 53 9.04 -9.79 -16.29
N GLN A 54 10.12 -10.57 -16.19
CA GLN A 54 10.85 -11.06 -17.37
C GLN A 54 10.01 -12.01 -18.23
N ALA A 55 9.21 -12.88 -17.62
CA ALA A 55 8.27 -13.72 -18.35
C ALA A 55 7.19 -12.88 -19.02
N TYR A 56 6.58 -11.95 -18.27
CA TYR A 56 5.51 -11.07 -18.75
C TYR A 56 5.93 -10.24 -19.97
N GLN A 57 7.14 -9.66 -19.94
CA GLN A 57 7.67 -8.84 -21.04
C GLN A 57 7.90 -9.62 -22.34
N LYS A 58 8.07 -10.95 -22.28
CA LYS A 58 8.30 -11.79 -23.47
C LYS A 58 7.00 -12.18 -24.17
N LEU A 59 5.86 -12.07 -23.50
CA LEU A 59 4.54 -12.44 -24.01
C LEU A 59 4.02 -11.41 -25.00
N LYS A 60 3.39 -11.88 -26.08
CA LYS A 60 2.98 -11.02 -27.20
C LYS A 60 1.51 -10.66 -27.13
N THR A 61 0.68 -11.59 -26.67
CA THR A 61 -0.78 -11.40 -26.63
C THR A 61 -1.27 -11.07 -25.23
N ASP A 62 -2.47 -10.50 -25.15
CA ASP A 62 -3.08 -10.15 -23.87
C ASP A 62 -3.57 -11.40 -23.13
N GLU A 63 -4.02 -12.43 -23.85
CA GLU A 63 -4.46 -13.71 -23.28
C GLU A 63 -3.31 -14.44 -22.58
N GLU A 64 -2.12 -14.45 -23.18
CA GLU A 64 -0.92 -15.03 -22.55
C GLU A 64 -0.56 -14.27 -21.26
N ARG A 65 -0.65 -12.93 -21.29
CA ARG A 65 -0.35 -12.08 -20.13
C ARG A 65 -1.34 -12.30 -19.00
N GLU A 66 -2.62 -12.46 -19.32
CA GLU A 66 -3.68 -12.74 -18.35
C GLU A 66 -3.46 -14.10 -17.68
N GLN A 67 -3.18 -15.14 -18.46
CA GLN A 67 -2.85 -16.47 -17.90
C GLN A 67 -1.63 -16.43 -16.97
N LEU A 68 -0.57 -15.71 -17.37
CA LEU A 68 0.61 -15.57 -16.52
C LEU A 68 0.29 -14.84 -15.21
N LEU A 69 -0.53 -13.78 -15.26
CA LEU A 69 -0.97 -13.04 -14.07
C LEU A 69 -1.73 -13.94 -13.10
N GLU A 70 -2.61 -14.81 -13.60
CA GLU A 70 -3.38 -15.72 -12.76
C GLU A 70 -2.50 -16.81 -12.13
N GLU A 71 -1.58 -17.39 -12.91
CA GLU A 71 -0.82 -18.57 -12.48
C GLU A 71 0.45 -18.24 -11.69
N LYS A 72 1.15 -17.17 -12.07
CA LYS A 72 2.56 -16.93 -11.68
C LYS A 72 2.80 -15.59 -11.00
N TYR A 73 1.81 -14.70 -10.93
CA TYR A 73 2.01 -13.42 -10.25
C TYR A 73 2.38 -13.66 -8.77
N PRO A 74 3.52 -13.14 -8.29
CA PRO A 74 3.95 -13.31 -6.92
C PRO A 74 3.11 -12.42 -6.00
N GLN A 75 2.02 -12.99 -5.50
CA GLN A 75 1.06 -12.30 -4.63
C GLN A 75 1.74 -11.82 -3.33
N PRO A 76 1.88 -10.49 -3.10
CA PRO A 76 2.48 -9.96 -1.89
C PRO A 76 1.76 -10.42 -0.62
N GLU A 77 0.46 -10.67 -0.71
CA GLU A 77 -0.37 -11.19 0.38
C GLU A 77 0.09 -12.56 0.90
N ARG A 78 0.85 -13.34 0.12
CA ARG A 78 1.44 -14.61 0.56
C ARG A 78 2.67 -14.40 1.46
N TYR A 79 3.40 -13.30 1.28
CA TYR A 79 4.60 -12.95 2.05
C TYR A 79 4.27 -12.09 3.29
N ALA A 80 3.19 -11.31 3.22
CA ALA A 80 2.77 -10.40 4.28
C ALA A 80 2.70 -11.02 5.70
N PRO A 81 2.23 -12.28 5.89
CA PRO A 81 2.26 -12.91 7.21
C PRO A 81 3.66 -13.02 7.83
N GLN A 82 4.68 -13.32 7.05
CA GLN A 82 6.06 -13.51 7.53
C GLN A 82 6.71 -12.16 7.90
N PHE A 83 6.46 -11.12 7.11
CA PHE A 83 6.88 -9.76 7.47
C PHE A 83 6.16 -9.25 8.72
N LEU A 84 4.86 -9.54 8.86
CA LEU A 84 4.11 -9.13 10.05
C LEU A 84 4.63 -9.84 11.30
N GLU A 85 4.84 -11.16 11.22
CA GLU A 85 5.42 -11.95 12.31
C GLU A 85 6.79 -11.41 12.72
N LEU A 86 7.66 -11.10 11.74
CA LEU A 86 8.98 -10.53 12.00
C LEU A 86 8.90 -9.21 12.76
N ALA A 87 7.97 -8.33 12.38
CA ALA A 87 7.75 -7.06 13.06
C ALA A 87 7.19 -7.25 14.49
N GLU A 88 6.19 -8.12 14.66
CA GLU A 88 5.55 -8.36 15.95
C GLU A 88 6.49 -9.04 16.96
N GLN A 89 7.44 -9.86 16.50
CA GLN A 89 8.47 -10.47 17.35
C GLN A 89 9.60 -9.50 17.71
N ASN A 90 9.80 -8.42 16.95
CA ASN A 90 10.93 -7.50 17.11
C ASN A 90 10.50 -6.02 17.18
N PRO A 91 9.50 -5.63 18.02
CA PRO A 91 8.86 -4.31 17.97
C PRO A 91 9.74 -3.12 18.39
N LYS A 92 10.97 -3.37 18.87
CA LYS A 92 11.94 -2.33 19.21
C LYS A 92 13.11 -2.26 18.24
N ASP A 93 13.19 -3.21 17.32
CA ASP A 93 14.22 -3.26 16.30
C ASP A 93 13.76 -2.43 15.08
N PRO A 94 14.63 -1.62 14.45
CA PRO A 94 14.29 -0.88 13.24
C PRO A 94 13.70 -1.74 12.11
N VAL A 95 13.99 -3.05 12.08
CA VAL A 95 13.42 -3.99 11.10
C VAL A 95 11.90 -4.08 11.19
N ALA A 96 11.29 -3.81 12.35
CA ALA A 96 9.84 -3.86 12.46
C ALA A 96 9.19 -2.79 11.57
N VAL A 97 9.73 -1.57 11.56
CA VAL A 97 9.25 -0.51 10.67
C VAL A 97 9.46 -0.90 9.21
N ASP A 98 10.63 -1.46 8.86
CA ASP A 98 10.93 -1.89 7.50
C ASP A 98 9.97 -3.00 7.03
N ALA A 99 9.68 -3.99 7.88
CA ALA A 99 8.78 -5.11 7.58
C ALA A 99 7.31 -4.67 7.44
N LEU A 100 6.82 -3.80 8.34
CA LEU A 100 5.47 -3.25 8.23
C LEU A 100 5.34 -2.34 7.00
N SER A 101 6.35 -1.52 6.73
CA SER A 101 6.40 -0.67 5.54
C SER A 101 6.44 -1.50 4.26
N TRP A 102 7.11 -2.65 4.26
CA TRP A 102 7.09 -3.58 3.13
C TRP A 102 5.67 -4.05 2.82
N ILE A 103 4.89 -4.43 3.85
CA ILE A 103 3.50 -4.87 3.67
C ILE A 103 2.67 -3.76 3.02
N VAL A 104 2.75 -2.53 3.55
CA VAL A 104 1.98 -1.38 3.05
C VAL A 104 2.35 -1.02 1.61
N GLN A 105 3.62 -1.17 1.22
CA GLN A 105 4.08 -0.84 -0.13
C GLN A 105 3.66 -1.88 -1.18
N HIS A 106 3.56 -3.16 -0.81
CA HIS A 106 3.42 -4.24 -1.78
C HIS A 106 2.02 -4.88 -1.76
N ALA A 107 1.45 -5.11 -0.59
CA ALA A 107 0.14 -5.75 -0.45
C ALA A 107 -0.98 -4.73 -0.51
N ARG A 108 -1.98 -4.97 -1.37
CA ARG A 108 -3.09 -4.03 -1.59
C ARG A 108 -4.32 -4.37 -0.78
N LYS A 109 -4.42 -5.59 -0.24
CA LYS A 109 -5.63 -6.08 0.42
C LYS A 109 -5.33 -7.07 1.53
N GLY A 110 -6.35 -7.31 2.36
CA GLY A 110 -6.33 -8.34 3.41
C GLY A 110 -5.96 -7.80 4.79
N THR A 111 -6.33 -8.56 5.81
CA THR A 111 -6.24 -8.14 7.22
C THR A 111 -4.81 -7.87 7.70
N LYS A 112 -3.81 -8.41 7.01
CA LYS A 112 -2.39 -8.16 7.29
C LYS A 112 -1.97 -6.73 6.92
N VAL A 113 -2.55 -6.16 5.86
CA VAL A 113 -2.37 -4.74 5.50
C VAL A 113 -2.98 -3.85 6.57
N ASP A 114 -4.23 -4.14 6.97
CA ASP A 114 -4.91 -3.39 8.03
C ASP A 114 -4.11 -3.40 9.34
N ARG A 115 -3.60 -4.58 9.73
CA ARG A 115 -2.78 -4.75 10.92
C ARG A 115 -1.45 -4.00 10.81
N ALA A 116 -0.81 -4.02 9.64
CA ALA A 116 0.43 -3.30 9.44
C ALA A 116 0.24 -1.78 9.57
N ILE A 117 -0.82 -1.24 8.96
CA ILE A 117 -1.18 0.18 9.07
C ILE A 117 -1.51 0.56 10.52
N GLU A 118 -2.26 -0.28 11.24
CA GLU A 118 -2.56 -0.08 12.66
C GLU A 118 -1.29 0.01 13.51
N LEU A 119 -0.36 -0.93 13.34
CA LEU A 119 0.90 -0.94 14.09
C LEU A 119 1.79 0.27 13.77
N LEU A 120 1.89 0.63 12.48
CA LEU A 120 2.61 1.84 12.07
C LEU A 120 2.01 3.11 12.70
N ALA A 121 0.68 3.23 12.74
CA ALA A 121 0.00 4.38 13.31
C ALA A 121 0.18 4.47 14.83
N ARG A 122 0.12 3.32 15.51
CA ARG A 122 0.18 3.23 16.97
C ARG A 122 1.59 3.44 17.50
N ASP A 123 2.56 2.73 16.93
CA ASP A 123 3.88 2.56 17.54
C ASP A 123 4.98 3.35 16.82
N TYR A 124 4.79 3.67 15.54
CA TYR A 124 5.88 4.16 14.68
C TYR A 124 5.57 5.48 13.97
N ALA A 125 4.49 6.17 14.33
CA ALA A 125 4.09 7.43 13.70
C ALA A 125 5.18 8.52 13.70
N GLU A 126 6.12 8.44 14.65
CA GLU A 126 7.26 9.36 14.77
C GLU A 126 8.50 8.94 13.95
N ASP A 127 8.49 7.77 13.32
CA ASP A 127 9.60 7.33 12.48
C ASP A 127 9.64 8.16 11.18
N ARG A 128 10.79 8.79 10.93
CA ARG A 128 10.99 9.67 9.76
C ARG A 128 10.86 8.93 8.43
N LYS A 129 11.09 7.61 8.40
CA LYS A 129 10.93 6.78 7.19
C LYS A 129 9.50 6.75 6.68
N LEU A 130 8.51 7.05 7.53
CA LEU A 130 7.11 7.01 7.11
C LEU A 130 6.73 8.08 6.09
N GLY A 131 7.53 9.14 5.92
CA GLY A 131 7.27 10.19 4.94
C GLY A 131 7.03 9.65 3.52
N SER A 132 7.89 8.75 3.03
CA SER A 132 7.72 8.13 1.71
C SER A 132 6.66 7.03 1.67
N ILE A 133 6.26 6.49 2.83
CA ILE A 133 5.28 5.41 2.92
C ILE A 133 3.86 5.97 2.88
N VAL A 134 3.61 7.09 3.56
CA VAL A 134 2.27 7.69 3.61
C VAL A 134 1.74 8.09 2.24
N THR A 135 2.63 8.38 1.29
CA THR A 135 2.26 8.82 -0.06
C THR A 135 1.55 7.73 -0.87
N ILE A 136 1.86 6.45 -0.63
CA ILE A 136 1.22 5.34 -1.35
C ILE A 136 -0.23 5.12 -0.89
N LEU A 137 -0.60 5.65 0.28
CA LEU A 137 -1.90 5.41 0.90
C LEU A 137 -3.04 6.19 0.26
N VAL A 138 -2.77 7.09 -0.69
CA VAL A 138 -3.77 7.89 -1.42
C VAL A 138 -4.86 7.02 -2.06
N TYR A 139 -4.53 5.79 -2.48
CA TYR A 139 -5.45 4.83 -3.08
C TYR A 139 -5.68 3.58 -2.20
N SER A 140 -5.33 3.65 -0.91
CA SER A 140 -5.47 2.50 -0.01
C SER A 140 -6.93 2.11 0.16
N SER A 141 -7.22 0.80 0.07
CA SER A 141 -8.52 0.23 0.42
C SER A 141 -8.65 -0.13 1.90
N SER A 142 -7.60 0.08 2.70
CA SER A 142 -7.66 -0.17 4.12
C SER A 142 -8.48 0.92 4.83
N PRO A 143 -9.48 0.55 5.66
CA PRO A 143 -10.19 1.52 6.48
C PRO A 143 -9.29 2.18 7.54
N ARG A 144 -8.09 1.63 7.78
CA ARG A 144 -7.10 2.15 8.75
C ARG A 144 -6.18 3.21 8.14
N ALA A 145 -6.13 3.37 6.82
CA ALA A 145 -5.22 4.32 6.18
C ALA A 145 -5.36 5.76 6.71
N PRO A 146 -6.57 6.32 6.95
CA PRO A 146 -6.72 7.64 7.56
C PRO A 146 -6.11 7.74 8.96
N GLU A 147 -6.08 6.64 9.73
CA GLU A 147 -5.52 6.62 11.10
C GLU A 147 -4.01 6.82 11.06
N LEU A 148 -3.30 6.12 10.17
CA LEU A 148 -1.86 6.28 9.99
C LEU A 148 -1.50 7.67 9.46
N LEU A 149 -2.23 8.16 8.46
CA LEU A 149 -1.99 9.49 7.88
C LEU A 149 -2.16 10.60 8.92
N ARG A 150 -3.23 10.53 9.74
CA ARG A 150 -3.42 11.47 10.86
C ARG A 150 -2.32 11.34 11.92
N ALA A 151 -1.95 10.11 12.29
CA ALA A 151 -0.90 9.88 13.28
C ALA A 151 0.46 10.48 12.85
N VAL A 152 0.85 10.29 11.57
CA VAL A 152 2.08 10.90 11.03
C VAL A 152 1.96 12.42 10.96
N LEU A 153 0.83 12.95 10.51
CA LEU A 153 0.58 14.40 10.47
C LEU A 153 0.69 15.07 11.84
N ASP A 154 0.23 14.41 12.89
CA ASP A 154 0.15 14.98 14.24
C ASP A 154 1.45 14.78 15.03
N LYS A 155 2.10 13.62 14.91
CA LYS A 155 3.19 13.22 15.80
C LYS A 155 4.58 13.29 15.15
N ASN A 156 4.68 13.17 13.83
CA ASN A 156 5.99 12.95 13.21
C ASN A 156 6.92 14.18 13.36
N PRO A 157 8.17 14.02 13.83
CA PRO A 157 9.10 15.12 14.00
C PRO A 157 9.62 15.69 12.66
N SER A 158 9.41 15.01 11.53
CA SER A 158 9.74 15.52 10.21
C SER A 158 8.60 16.37 9.65
N ARG A 159 8.86 17.67 9.44
CA ARG A 159 7.94 18.57 8.75
C ARG A 159 7.56 18.07 7.36
N GLU A 160 8.51 17.45 6.68
CA GLU A 160 8.29 16.87 5.35
C GLU A 160 7.31 15.69 5.41
N ALA A 161 7.52 14.76 6.34
CA ALA A 161 6.61 13.62 6.52
C ALA A 161 5.20 14.08 6.92
N ARG A 162 5.09 15.10 7.77
CA ARG A 162 3.81 15.73 8.12
C ARG A 162 3.13 16.34 6.89
N GLY A 163 3.85 17.08 6.07
CA GLY A 163 3.32 17.66 4.82
C GLY A 163 2.86 16.59 3.82
N GLN A 164 3.65 15.54 3.64
CA GLN A 164 3.31 14.38 2.81
C GLN A 164 2.06 13.66 3.33
N ALA A 165 1.95 13.44 4.64
CA ALA A 165 0.78 12.83 5.25
C ALA A 165 -0.47 13.71 5.12
N CYS A 166 -0.34 15.03 5.28
CA CYS A 166 -1.44 15.99 5.10
C CYS A 166 -1.99 15.92 3.67
N PHE A 167 -1.10 15.94 2.68
CA PHE A 167 -1.48 15.88 1.26
C PHE A 167 -2.10 14.52 0.92
N ALA A 168 -1.48 13.43 1.36
CA ALA A 168 -1.99 12.09 1.11
C ALA A 168 -3.36 11.84 1.76
N LEU A 169 -3.59 12.40 2.96
CA LEU A 169 -4.90 12.32 3.64
C LEU A 169 -5.97 13.08 2.84
N ALA A 170 -5.68 14.29 2.40
CA ALA A 170 -6.61 15.08 1.61
C ALA A 170 -7.02 14.31 0.34
N GLN A 171 -6.04 13.80 -0.43
CA GLN A 171 -6.33 13.03 -1.65
C GLN A 171 -7.07 11.71 -1.38
N LEU A 172 -6.72 10.99 -0.30
CA LEU A 172 -7.44 9.78 0.10
C LEU A 172 -8.94 10.08 0.34
N LEU A 173 -9.25 11.17 1.04
CA LEU A 173 -10.62 11.57 1.34
C LEU A 173 -11.39 11.98 0.08
N VAL A 174 -10.74 12.69 -0.86
CA VAL A 174 -11.33 13.00 -2.18
C VAL A 174 -11.64 11.71 -2.95
N ASN A 175 -10.69 10.78 -3.01
CA ASN A 175 -10.88 9.50 -3.69
C ASN A 175 -12.03 8.70 -3.06
N GLN A 176 -12.11 8.66 -1.74
CA GLN A 176 -13.20 7.99 -1.03
C GLN A 176 -14.54 8.66 -1.30
N ALA A 177 -14.63 9.99 -1.29
CA ALA A 177 -15.87 10.71 -1.60
C ALA A 177 -16.36 10.38 -3.02
N GLY A 178 -15.47 10.42 -4.01
CA GLY A 178 -15.77 10.01 -5.38
C GLY A 178 -16.27 8.56 -5.46
N LEU A 179 -15.61 7.65 -4.73
CA LEU A 179 -15.97 6.24 -4.70
C LEU A 179 -17.35 5.99 -4.06
N VAL A 180 -17.69 6.74 -3.01
CA VAL A 180 -19.03 6.71 -2.38
C VAL A 180 -20.10 7.12 -3.38
N ARG A 181 -19.90 8.22 -4.10
CA ARG A 181 -20.84 8.69 -5.14
C ARG A 181 -21.02 7.64 -6.24
N GLN A 182 -19.92 7.04 -6.71
CA GLN A 182 -19.98 5.97 -7.72
C GLN A 182 -20.70 4.72 -7.23
N LEU A 183 -20.46 4.31 -5.98
CA LEU A 183 -21.13 3.15 -5.38
C LEU A 183 -22.64 3.33 -5.26
N ALA A 184 -23.11 4.56 -5.06
CA ALA A 184 -24.55 4.88 -5.03
C ALA A 184 -25.23 4.65 -6.39
N THR A 185 -24.50 4.81 -7.50
CA THR A 185 -25.04 4.71 -8.86
C THR A 185 -24.61 3.43 -9.59
N SER A 186 -23.79 2.56 -8.99
CA SER A 186 -23.23 1.39 -9.67
C SER A 186 -23.07 0.16 -8.75
N PRO A 187 -24.11 -0.70 -8.64
CA PRO A 187 -24.04 -1.91 -7.81
C PRO A 187 -22.93 -2.90 -8.21
N SER A 188 -22.58 -2.96 -9.51
CA SER A 188 -21.49 -3.81 -10.01
C SER A 188 -20.11 -3.38 -9.50
N LEU A 189 -19.93 -2.11 -9.15
CA LEU A 189 -18.69 -1.59 -8.56
C LEU A 189 -18.45 -2.19 -7.18
N ALA A 190 -19.50 -2.32 -6.36
CA ALA A 190 -19.39 -2.91 -5.02
C ALA A 190 -18.77 -4.32 -5.06
N LYS A 191 -19.23 -5.17 -5.99
CA LYS A 191 -18.70 -6.53 -6.18
C LYS A 191 -17.22 -6.54 -6.58
N ARG A 192 -16.79 -5.57 -7.40
CA ARG A 192 -15.38 -5.45 -7.82
C ARG A 192 -14.46 -4.95 -6.69
N LEU A 193 -14.99 -4.15 -5.76
CA LEU A 193 -14.21 -3.57 -4.67
C LEU A 193 -14.15 -4.46 -3.42
N GLU A 194 -15.14 -5.34 -3.21
CA GLU A 194 -15.21 -6.21 -2.04
C GLU A 194 -13.91 -7.00 -1.76
N PRO A 195 -13.18 -7.56 -2.76
CA PRO A 195 -11.91 -8.23 -2.50
C PRO A 195 -10.82 -7.33 -1.92
N PHE A 196 -10.89 -6.01 -2.13
CA PHE A 196 -9.87 -5.05 -1.70
C PHE A 196 -10.22 -4.39 -0.36
N TYR A 197 -11.49 -4.00 -0.21
CA TYR A 197 -11.99 -3.32 0.99
C TYR A 197 -12.45 -4.30 2.08
N GLY A 198 -12.74 -5.55 1.72
CA GLY A 198 -13.53 -6.45 2.55
C GLY A 198 -14.97 -5.96 2.71
N LYS A 199 -15.85 -6.82 3.24
CA LYS A 199 -17.25 -6.48 3.47
C LYS A 199 -17.40 -5.31 4.43
N GLU A 200 -16.73 -5.36 5.58
CA GLU A 200 -16.82 -4.32 6.59
C GLU A 200 -16.24 -2.98 6.13
N GLY A 201 -15.10 -2.99 5.41
CA GLY A 201 -14.51 -1.78 4.85
C GLY A 201 -15.43 -1.14 3.81
N LEU A 202 -16.02 -1.96 2.93
CA LEU A 202 -16.95 -1.50 1.91
C LEU A 202 -18.26 -0.96 2.53
N ASP A 203 -18.78 -1.60 3.58
CA ASP A 203 -19.97 -1.12 4.29
C ASP A 203 -19.71 0.20 5.03
N ARG A 204 -18.51 0.37 5.62
CA ARG A 204 -18.08 1.65 6.18
C ARG A 204 -17.99 2.74 5.11
N LEU A 205 -17.37 2.43 3.98
CA LEU A 205 -17.26 3.37 2.86
C LEU A 205 -18.64 3.81 2.39
N LYS A 206 -19.56 2.88 2.10
CA LYS A 206 -20.93 3.18 1.65
C LYS A 206 -21.74 4.06 2.62
N LYS A 207 -21.47 3.96 3.92
CA LYS A 207 -22.13 4.75 4.97
C LYS A 207 -21.48 6.11 5.20
N SER A 208 -20.34 6.38 4.57
CA SER A 208 -19.63 7.66 4.72
C SER A 208 -20.37 8.77 3.97
N ASN A 209 -20.31 9.99 4.48
CA ASN A 209 -20.88 11.16 3.82
C ASN A 209 -19.83 11.77 2.86
N PRO A 210 -20.04 11.74 1.53
CA PRO A 210 -19.06 12.24 0.57
C PRO A 210 -18.81 13.75 0.71
N ASP A 211 -19.84 14.54 1.04
CA ASP A 211 -19.68 16.00 1.22
C ASP A 211 -18.85 16.32 2.48
N GLN A 212 -18.96 15.49 3.53
CA GLN A 212 -18.14 15.64 4.73
C GLN A 212 -16.67 15.27 4.47
N LEU A 213 -16.43 14.21 3.69
CA LEU A 213 -15.09 13.81 3.27
C LEU A 213 -14.42 14.90 2.43
N GLU A 214 -15.14 15.47 1.46
CA GLU A 214 -14.65 16.58 0.63
C GLU A 214 -14.37 17.84 1.45
N LYS A 215 -15.24 18.17 2.43
CA LYS A 215 -15.02 19.31 3.33
C LYS A 215 -13.78 19.13 4.21
N GLU A 216 -13.53 17.91 4.70
CA GLU A 216 -12.30 17.61 5.45
C GLU A 216 -11.07 17.72 4.54
N ALA A 217 -11.15 17.19 3.31
CA ALA A 217 -10.09 17.31 2.32
C ALA A 217 -9.76 18.77 1.98
N GLU A 218 -10.76 19.62 1.78
CA GLU A 218 -10.62 21.06 1.55
C GLU A 218 -9.83 21.73 2.69
N GLY A 219 -10.20 21.44 3.95
CA GLY A 219 -9.48 21.95 5.11
C GLY A 219 -8.01 21.51 5.17
N LEU A 220 -7.71 20.27 4.76
CA LEU A 220 -6.35 19.76 4.69
C LEU A 220 -5.55 20.41 3.55
N PHE A 221 -6.15 20.66 2.37
CA PHE A 221 -5.48 21.37 1.29
C PHE A 221 -5.18 22.84 1.67
N GLU A 222 -6.09 23.51 2.37
CA GLU A 222 -5.82 24.85 2.90
C GLU A 222 -4.69 24.83 3.95
N ARG A 223 -4.69 23.83 4.84
CA ARG A 223 -3.59 23.63 5.79
C ARG A 223 -2.26 23.41 5.09
N ILE A 224 -2.22 22.71 3.96
CA ILE A 224 -1.01 22.51 3.15
C ILE A 224 -0.47 23.83 2.63
N LYS A 225 -1.32 24.69 2.08
CA LYS A 225 -0.92 26.03 1.61
C LYS A 225 -0.30 26.86 2.74
N GLN A 226 -0.84 26.76 3.94
CA GLN A 226 -0.41 27.55 5.11
C GLN A 226 0.85 27.00 5.79
N GLU A 227 0.89 25.69 6.06
CA GLU A 227 1.92 25.06 6.91
C GLU A 227 3.03 24.38 6.11
N PHE A 228 2.78 23.98 4.86
CA PHE A 228 3.65 23.07 4.09
C PHE A 228 3.90 23.53 2.65
N GLY A 229 3.46 24.74 2.28
CA GLY A 229 3.32 25.17 0.90
C GLY A 229 4.62 25.23 0.09
N ASP A 230 5.74 25.48 0.77
CA ASP A 230 7.10 25.55 0.22
C ASP A 230 7.73 24.17 -0.02
N LEU A 231 7.23 23.11 0.61
CA LEU A 231 7.75 21.76 0.40
C LEU A 231 7.54 21.36 -1.06
N LYS A 232 8.54 20.73 -1.66
CA LYS A 232 8.44 20.23 -3.02
C LYS A 232 7.81 18.86 -3.01
N GLN A 233 6.91 18.63 -3.97
CA GLN A 233 6.30 17.33 -4.18
C GLN A 233 7.33 16.37 -4.81
N GLU A 234 8.07 15.63 -3.99
CA GLU A 234 8.86 14.49 -4.44
C GLU A 234 8.07 13.20 -4.19
N PHE A 235 7.08 12.92 -5.06
CA PHE A 235 6.53 11.56 -5.13
C PHE A 235 7.40 10.74 -6.08
N GLY A 236 7.95 9.63 -5.58
CA GLY A 236 8.91 8.77 -6.30
C GLY A 236 8.46 8.29 -7.69
N ASP A 237 7.15 8.32 -7.98
CA ASP A 237 6.59 7.77 -9.21
C ASP A 237 5.99 8.82 -10.18
N LEU A 238 5.82 10.07 -9.75
CA LEU A 238 5.22 11.13 -10.57
C LEU A 238 6.30 12.01 -11.21
N LYS A 239 6.79 11.57 -12.37
CA LYS A 239 7.80 12.29 -13.20
C LYS A 239 7.41 13.72 -13.61
N HIS A 240 6.16 14.18 -13.38
CA HIS A 240 5.62 15.39 -14.03
C HIS A 240 5.08 16.49 -13.11
N TYR A 241 5.18 16.37 -11.78
CA TYR A 241 4.92 17.51 -10.90
C TYR A 241 6.10 17.79 -9.98
N ARG A 242 6.97 18.71 -10.40
CA ARG A 242 8.08 19.25 -9.59
C ARG A 242 7.72 20.67 -9.14
N GLY A 243 6.65 20.80 -8.36
CA GLY A 243 6.15 22.07 -7.85
C GLY A 243 6.05 22.11 -6.32
N PRO A 244 5.92 23.30 -5.71
CA PRO A 244 5.59 23.45 -4.30
C PRO A 244 4.22 22.85 -4.00
N LEU A 245 4.05 22.26 -2.81
CA LEU A 245 2.77 21.65 -2.37
C LEU A 245 1.62 22.67 -2.37
N ALA A 246 1.89 23.96 -2.18
CA ALA A 246 0.86 25.00 -2.29
C ALA A 246 0.17 24.99 -3.67
N LYS A 247 0.94 24.89 -4.75
CA LYS A 247 0.38 24.87 -6.11
C LYS A 247 -0.38 23.58 -6.40
N ALA A 248 0.05 22.46 -5.80
CA ALA A 248 -0.67 21.20 -5.93
C ALA A 248 -2.03 21.27 -5.21
N ALA A 249 -2.03 21.79 -3.98
CA ALA A 249 -3.24 22.02 -3.19
C ALA A 249 -4.19 23.02 -3.88
N GLU A 250 -3.69 24.08 -4.51
CA GLU A 250 -4.52 25.01 -5.32
C GLU A 250 -5.23 24.29 -6.48
N GLY A 251 -4.54 23.37 -7.16
CA GLY A 251 -5.14 22.56 -8.22
C GLY A 251 -6.26 21.66 -7.69
N GLU A 252 -6.00 20.93 -6.60
CA GLU A 252 -6.98 20.04 -5.98
C GLU A 252 -8.21 20.81 -5.45
N LEU A 253 -8.01 21.98 -4.83
CA LEU A 253 -9.09 22.86 -4.39
C LEU A 253 -9.91 23.37 -5.57
N PHE A 254 -9.25 23.74 -6.68
CA PHE A 254 -9.95 24.15 -7.89
C PHE A 254 -10.85 23.02 -8.42
N GLU A 255 -10.32 21.79 -8.52
CA GLU A 255 -11.09 20.61 -8.94
C GLU A 255 -12.29 20.34 -8.01
N LEU A 256 -12.08 20.35 -6.68
CA LEU A 256 -13.15 20.16 -5.69
C LEU A 256 -14.27 21.20 -5.80
N HIS A 257 -13.93 22.45 -6.11
CA HIS A 257 -14.91 23.52 -6.22
C HIS A 257 -15.65 23.56 -7.56
N HIS A 258 -15.01 23.13 -8.66
CA HIS A 258 -15.52 23.36 -10.01
C HIS A 258 -15.84 22.09 -10.82
N LEU A 259 -15.30 20.94 -10.43
CA LEU A 259 -15.33 19.71 -11.23
C LEU A 259 -15.83 18.48 -10.45
N ALA A 260 -16.12 18.63 -9.16
CA ALA A 260 -16.87 17.62 -8.41
C ALA A 260 -18.28 17.41 -9.01
N VAL A 261 -18.63 16.14 -9.23
CA VAL A 261 -19.88 15.69 -9.88
C VAL A 261 -21.10 16.39 -9.27
N GLY A 262 -21.73 17.30 -10.02
CA GLY A 262 -22.93 18.03 -9.61
C GLY A 262 -22.81 19.57 -9.59
N LYS A 263 -21.64 20.16 -9.88
CA LYS A 263 -21.48 21.61 -10.05
C LYS A 263 -21.32 21.98 -11.53
N GLU A 264 -22.01 23.04 -11.97
CA GLU A 264 -21.89 23.54 -13.35
C GLU A 264 -20.46 23.99 -13.61
N ALA A 265 -19.82 23.43 -14.65
CA ALA A 265 -18.53 23.89 -15.12
C ALA A 265 -18.61 25.40 -15.45
N PRO A 266 -17.62 26.22 -15.04
CA PRO A 266 -17.63 27.64 -15.35
C PRO A 266 -17.70 27.81 -16.87
N ARG A 267 -18.79 28.39 -17.38
CA ARG A 267 -18.98 28.65 -18.80
C ARG A 267 -17.79 29.46 -19.30
N SER A 268 -16.93 28.84 -20.10
CA SER A 268 -15.92 29.57 -20.85
C SER A 268 -16.64 30.57 -21.75
N ARG A 269 -16.43 31.87 -21.53
CA ARG A 269 -16.84 32.90 -22.48
C ARG A 269 -15.99 32.73 -23.74
N ALA A 270 -16.44 31.89 -24.65
CA ALA A 270 -16.01 31.95 -26.04
C ALA A 270 -16.43 33.32 -26.58
N LYS A 271 -15.48 34.25 -26.71
CA LYS A 271 -15.66 35.46 -27.51
C LYS A 271 -15.88 34.98 -28.94
N THR A 272 -17.13 34.97 -29.39
CA THR A 272 -17.49 34.85 -30.80
C THR A 272 -16.90 36.05 -31.54
N SER A 273 -15.76 35.84 -32.17
CA SER A 273 -15.24 36.74 -33.20
C SER A 273 -16.11 36.57 -34.44
N THR A 274 -17.10 37.44 -34.61
CA THR A 274 -17.75 37.68 -35.90
C THR A 274 -16.72 38.28 -36.84
N ALA A 275 -16.24 37.47 -37.79
CA ALA A 275 -15.57 37.97 -38.98
C ALA A 275 -16.51 37.77 -40.17
N SER A 276 -17.09 38.89 -40.60
CA SER A 276 -17.82 39.03 -41.85
C SER A 276 -16.81 39.12 -43.00
N ARG A 277 -17.00 38.29 -44.03
CA ARG A 277 -16.90 38.62 -45.46
C ARG A 277 -17.38 37.46 -46.31
#